data_AF-G1XQD8-F1
#
_entry.id   AF-G1XQD8-F1
#
_cell.length_a   1.000
_cell.length_b   1.000
_cell.length_c   1.000
_cell.angle_alpha   90.00
_cell.angle_beta   90.00
_cell.angle_gamma   90.00
#
_symmetry.space_group_name_H-M   'P 1'
#
loop_
_entity.id
_entity.type
_entity.pdbx_description
1 polymer ?
#
loop_
_entity_poly.entity_id
_entity_poly.type
_entity_poly.pdbx_seq_one_letter_code
_entity_poly.pdbx_strand_id
1 'polypeptide(L)'
;MTSIDDFKGHIFELYSTPGLTLTDIIAKIEGEHNVTATRAVYKNRLKKWGFKRNTSRSERHEYSSKPSTQPSAPSSTAIVPRQISPPQVFELSERLGYEVSNYIKGSFESKRWKVKDNQNIINSSPNQDTEAQILTTFLTDIETGCSNFAVGNGYNGGLYWRKAFKSIEYLVRGDYHDHLLNIVITINDLKEKGYPDAAELLKSYASQLGRHKQPSEGHIRALIYRELGNASLDQMPHLEEIILACFVELFEQYLGDYCCNSFVMHMNMARRRLRLGDWVDLTDVLPALSVLDHKFGVSDRRPLDVIRVRVETLFKRKKYLEVIEHSNSFVERAELIGIQDDPWQRHYFSIKGCYYTGMSLFSLEKYEESCITLSKCFDLIEIFYTIRHNFALFDSERVEIVERLYQLSQLGFGDAGRWGAEKEKSQEAISGIDNTVELLEELQIERSENDVVL
;
A
#
# COMPACT_ATOMS: atom_id res chain seq x y z
N MET A 1 -17.78 49.71 -16.16
CA MET A 1 -17.22 48.77 -17.15
C MET A 1 -17.27 47.40 -16.52
N THR A 2 -18.08 46.50 -17.08
CA THR A 2 -18.16 45.10 -16.68
C THR A 2 -16.84 44.41 -17.05
N SER A 3 -16.26 43.68 -16.09
CA SER A 3 -14.98 43.00 -16.28
C SER A 3 -15.21 41.65 -16.97
N ILE A 4 -14.25 41.18 -17.76
CA ILE A 4 -14.28 39.82 -18.32
C ILE A 4 -14.32 38.74 -17.23
N ASP A 5 -13.80 39.05 -16.03
CA ASP A 5 -13.85 38.13 -14.89
C ASP A 5 -15.28 37.89 -14.38
N ASP A 6 -16.20 38.83 -14.60
CA ASP A 6 -17.61 38.72 -14.17
C ASP A 6 -18.37 37.66 -14.99
N PHE A 7 -17.85 37.28 -16.16
CA PHE A 7 -18.46 36.31 -17.08
C PHE A 7 -17.74 34.96 -17.10
N LYS A 8 -16.90 34.67 -16.11
CA LYS A 8 -16.11 33.42 -16.05
C LYS A 8 -16.97 32.16 -16.26
N GLY A 9 -18.15 32.09 -15.62
CA GLY A 9 -19.07 30.96 -15.75
C GLY A 9 -19.61 30.80 -17.16
N HIS A 10 -20.10 31.88 -17.76
CA HIS A 10 -20.64 31.86 -19.12
C HIS A 10 -19.55 31.55 -20.17
N ILE A 11 -18.35 32.10 -19.99
CA ILE A 11 -17.19 31.79 -20.84
C ILE A 11 -16.82 30.31 -20.71
N PHE A 12 -16.91 29.71 -19.51
CA PHE A 12 -16.65 28.28 -19.31
C PHE A 12 -17.65 27.39 -20.04
N GLU A 13 -18.94 27.71 -19.97
CA GLU A 13 -20.00 26.99 -20.70
C GLU A 13 -19.77 27.04 -22.21
N LEU A 14 -19.49 28.23 -22.75
CA LEU A 14 -19.16 28.41 -24.17
C LEU A 14 -17.86 27.70 -24.56
N TYR A 15 -16.85 27.69 -23.67
CA TYR A 15 -15.56 27.03 -23.92
C TYR A 15 -15.65 25.49 -23.86
N SER A 16 -16.60 24.97 -23.09
CA SER A 16 -16.90 23.54 -22.97
C SER A 16 -17.83 23.04 -24.08
N THR A 17 -18.52 23.96 -24.77
CA THR A 17 -19.42 23.62 -25.89
C THR A 17 -18.62 23.13 -27.10
N PRO A 18 -18.84 21.88 -27.57
CA PRO A 18 -18.13 21.35 -28.73
C PRO A 18 -18.34 22.20 -29.98
N GLY A 19 -17.26 22.44 -30.73
CA GLY A 19 -17.32 23.12 -32.03
C GLY A 19 -17.35 24.66 -31.98
N LEU A 20 -17.34 25.28 -30.81
CA LEU A 20 -17.06 26.73 -30.71
C LEU A 20 -15.55 26.96 -30.69
N THR A 21 -15.07 27.78 -31.64
CA THR A 21 -13.69 28.28 -31.60
C THR A 21 -13.57 29.40 -30.57
N LEU A 22 -12.34 29.67 -30.11
CA LEU A 22 -12.12 30.81 -29.21
C LEU A 22 -12.56 32.14 -29.84
N THR A 23 -12.52 32.25 -31.16
CA THR A 23 -12.99 33.43 -31.89
C THR A 23 -14.52 33.58 -31.78
N ASP A 24 -15.27 32.48 -31.90
CA ASP A 24 -16.73 32.48 -31.80
C ASP A 24 -17.19 32.83 -30.38
N ILE A 25 -16.45 32.35 -29.37
CA ILE A 25 -16.72 32.65 -27.96
C ILE A 25 -16.53 34.15 -27.70
N ILE A 26 -15.46 34.75 -28.24
CA ILE A 26 -15.21 36.19 -28.11
C ILE A 26 -16.35 36.98 -28.76
N ALA A 27 -16.76 36.62 -29.97
CA ALA A 27 -17.85 37.28 -30.68
C ALA A 27 -19.19 37.18 -29.93
N LYS A 28 -19.51 36.02 -29.33
CA LYS A 28 -20.71 35.85 -28.50
C LYS A 28 -20.68 36.72 -27.25
N ILE A 29 -19.58 36.71 -26.50
CA ILE A 29 -19.48 37.51 -25.28
C ILE A 29 -19.53 39.01 -25.59
N GLU A 30 -18.90 39.43 -26.69
CA GLU A 30 -18.95 40.83 -27.14
C GLU A 30 -20.37 41.24 -27.55
N GLY A 31 -21.09 40.39 -28.31
CA GLY A 31 -22.44 40.68 -28.76
C GLY A 31 -23.49 40.68 -27.65
N GLU A 32 -23.37 39.80 -26.65
CA GLU A 32 -24.37 39.66 -25.59
C GLU A 32 -24.12 40.58 -24.39
N HIS A 33 -22.84 40.77 -24.02
CA HIS A 33 -22.47 41.47 -22.78
C HIS A 33 -21.74 42.79 -23.03
N ASN A 34 -21.54 43.16 -24.30
CA ASN A 34 -20.85 44.38 -24.72
C ASN A 34 -19.41 44.48 -24.16
N VAL A 35 -18.75 43.33 -23.95
CA VAL A 35 -17.38 43.23 -23.43
C VAL A 35 -16.40 43.00 -24.58
N THR A 36 -15.60 44.02 -24.87
CA THR A 36 -14.51 43.97 -25.86
C THR A 36 -13.20 43.56 -25.19
N ALA A 37 -12.63 42.42 -25.58
CA ALA A 37 -11.31 42.01 -25.12
C ALA A 37 -10.55 41.22 -26.20
N THR A 38 -9.22 41.38 -26.24
CA THR A 38 -8.40 40.72 -27.24
C THR A 38 -8.28 39.21 -26.97
N ARG A 39 -8.02 38.43 -28.03
CA ARG A 39 -7.81 36.97 -27.93
C ARG A 39 -6.71 36.59 -26.92
N ALA A 40 -5.69 37.43 -26.76
CA ALA A 40 -4.61 37.21 -25.78
C ALA A 40 -5.12 37.31 -24.33
N VAL A 41 -6.02 38.26 -24.03
CA VAL A 41 -6.64 38.41 -22.72
C VAL A 41 -7.45 37.16 -22.38
N TYR A 42 -8.28 36.67 -23.31
CA TYR A 42 -9.02 35.42 -23.10
C TYR A 42 -8.09 34.23 -22.85
N LYS A 43 -7.04 34.03 -23.65
CA LYS A 43 -6.08 32.92 -23.43
C LYS A 43 -5.43 33.00 -22.05
N ASN A 44 -5.00 34.19 -21.62
CA ASN A 44 -4.40 34.38 -20.31
C ASN A 44 -5.40 34.11 -19.19
N ARG A 45 -6.67 34.51 -19.35
CA ARG A 45 -7.73 34.26 -18.37
C ARG A 45 -8.10 32.79 -18.29
N LEU A 46 -8.29 32.10 -19.42
CA LEU A 46 -8.53 30.66 -19.47
C LEU A 46 -7.40 29.87 -18.78
N LYS A 47 -6.13 30.26 -19.03
CA LYS A 47 -4.96 29.68 -18.34
C LYS A 47 -4.99 29.97 -16.83
N LYS A 48 -5.27 31.22 -16.44
CA LYS A 48 -5.39 31.63 -15.03
C LYS A 48 -6.53 30.92 -14.30
N TRP A 49 -7.62 30.61 -14.99
CA TRP A 49 -8.76 29.88 -14.45
C TRP A 49 -8.62 28.37 -14.50
N GLY A 50 -7.51 27.85 -15.06
CA GLY A 50 -7.25 26.42 -15.14
C GLY A 50 -8.10 25.68 -16.17
N PHE A 51 -8.73 26.39 -17.12
CA PHE A 51 -9.56 25.75 -18.14
C PHE A 51 -8.66 25.06 -19.16
N LYS A 52 -8.65 23.72 -19.15
CA LYS A 52 -8.00 22.90 -20.18
C LYS A 52 -9.04 22.57 -21.25
N ARG A 53 -8.76 22.95 -22.51
CA ARG A 53 -9.63 22.59 -23.62
C ARG A 53 -9.56 21.08 -23.82
N ASN A 54 -10.69 20.40 -23.66
CA ASN A 54 -10.82 18.99 -24.03
C ASN A 54 -10.75 18.92 -25.57
N THR A 55 -9.54 18.89 -26.13
CA THR A 55 -9.31 18.63 -27.55
C THR A 55 -9.44 17.13 -27.81
N SER A 56 -10.62 16.59 -27.53
CA SER A 56 -11.07 15.29 -28.00
C SER A 56 -12.08 15.53 -29.12
N ARG A 57 -11.53 15.83 -30.29
CA ARG A 57 -12.02 15.49 -31.64
C ARG A 57 -13.50 15.76 -31.97
N SER A 58 -13.71 16.72 -32.87
CA SER A 58 -14.82 16.84 -33.85
C SER A 58 -15.33 15.46 -34.32
N GLU A 59 -16.64 15.22 -34.50
CA GLU A 59 -17.54 15.74 -35.55
C GLU A 59 -19.01 15.60 -35.10
N ARG A 60 -19.78 16.68 -34.92
CA ARG A 60 -20.82 17.24 -35.84
C ARG A 60 -21.33 16.33 -36.98
N HIS A 61 -22.57 15.86 -36.88
CA HIS A 61 -23.78 16.36 -37.60
C HIS A 61 -25.01 15.56 -37.10
N GLU A 62 -26.05 16.14 -36.51
CA GLU A 62 -27.10 17.03 -37.07
C GLU A 62 -27.91 16.35 -38.18
N TYR A 63 -29.17 15.96 -37.89
CA TYR A 63 -30.34 16.58 -38.51
C TYR A 63 -31.66 16.15 -37.84
N SER A 64 -32.46 17.17 -37.54
CA SER A 64 -33.90 17.11 -37.30
C SER A 64 -34.65 16.78 -38.60
N SER A 65 -35.70 15.94 -38.50
CA SER A 65 -37.09 16.14 -38.99
C SER A 65 -37.75 14.87 -39.60
N LYS A 66 -38.95 14.55 -39.10
CA LYS A 66 -40.01 13.65 -39.65
C LYS A 66 -40.57 14.15 -41.02
N PRO A 67 -41.60 13.53 -41.65
CA PRO A 67 -41.91 12.12 -42.00
C PRO A 67 -42.39 11.96 -43.48
N SER A 68 -42.35 10.77 -44.12
CA SER A 68 -43.28 10.39 -45.22
C SER A 68 -43.14 8.93 -45.68
N THR A 69 -44.18 8.44 -46.36
CA THR A 69 -44.61 7.05 -46.56
C THR A 69 -44.33 6.51 -47.99
N GLN A 70 -43.90 5.23 -48.11
CA GLN A 70 -43.97 4.28 -49.26
C GLN A 70 -43.26 4.59 -50.62
N PRO A 71 -43.10 3.64 -51.58
CA PRO A 71 -42.87 2.17 -51.54
C PRO A 71 -41.73 1.66 -52.49
N SER A 72 -41.13 0.50 -52.13
CA SER A 72 -40.44 -0.56 -52.90
C SER A 72 -39.81 -0.33 -54.31
N ALA A 73 -38.48 -0.46 -54.44
CA ALA A 73 -37.72 -0.96 -55.61
C ALA A 73 -36.23 -1.25 -55.26
N PRO A 74 -35.45 -2.01 -56.06
CA PRO A 74 -34.50 -3.02 -55.56
C PRO A 74 -33.06 -2.56 -55.23
N SER A 75 -32.52 -3.32 -54.28
CA SER A 75 -31.16 -3.46 -53.76
C SER A 75 -29.99 -2.95 -54.63
N SER A 76 -29.41 -1.83 -54.20
CA SER A 76 -28.02 -1.44 -54.48
C SER A 76 -27.25 -1.46 -53.16
N THR A 77 -26.17 -2.24 -53.10
CA THR A 77 -25.29 -2.43 -51.94
C THR A 77 -24.47 -1.16 -51.67
N ALA A 78 -25.12 -0.17 -51.06
CA ALA A 78 -24.45 0.99 -50.51
C ALA A 78 -23.70 0.59 -49.23
N ILE A 79 -22.40 0.89 -49.17
CA ILE A 79 -21.56 0.73 -47.98
C ILE A 79 -22.11 1.66 -46.91
N VAL A 80 -22.81 1.10 -45.93
CA VAL A 80 -23.34 1.82 -44.77
C VAL A 80 -22.14 2.25 -43.91
N PRO A 81 -21.98 3.55 -43.59
CA PRO A 81 -20.96 4.01 -42.65
C PRO A 81 -21.13 3.27 -41.33
N ARG A 82 -20.07 2.56 -40.89
CA ARG A 82 -20.07 1.89 -39.58
C ARG A 82 -20.38 2.93 -38.50
N GLN A 83 -21.47 2.72 -37.78
CA GLN A 83 -21.81 3.47 -36.57
C GLN A 83 -20.58 3.47 -35.64
N ILE A 84 -20.10 4.66 -35.30
CA ILE A 84 -19.05 4.83 -34.30
C ILE A 84 -19.65 4.41 -32.96
N SER A 85 -19.08 3.38 -32.34
CA SER A 85 -19.52 2.89 -31.03
C SER A 85 -19.54 4.05 -30.01
N PRO A 86 -20.51 4.09 -29.07
CA PRO A 86 -20.54 5.09 -28.01
C PRO A 86 -19.21 5.12 -27.23
N PRO A 87 -18.83 6.26 -26.61
CA PRO A 87 -17.57 6.38 -25.88
C PRO A 87 -17.47 5.25 -24.87
N GLN A 88 -16.38 4.47 -24.96
CA GLN A 88 -16.13 3.38 -24.03
C GLN A 88 -16.10 3.95 -22.61
N VAL A 89 -17.06 3.52 -21.79
CA VAL A 89 -17.07 3.82 -20.37
C VAL A 89 -15.93 3.00 -19.78
N PHE A 90 -14.84 3.67 -19.36
CA PHE A 90 -13.72 2.99 -18.72
C PHE A 90 -14.21 2.15 -17.55
N GLU A 91 -13.77 0.90 -17.52
CA GLU A 91 -13.98 0.02 -16.38
C GLU A 91 -13.31 0.63 -15.14
N LEU A 92 -13.79 0.25 -13.96
CA LEU A 92 -13.27 0.77 -12.70
C LEU A 92 -11.76 0.52 -12.55
N SER A 93 -11.30 -0.66 -12.96
CA SER A 93 -9.90 -1.09 -13.01
C SER A 93 -9.03 -0.17 -13.88
N GLU A 94 -9.46 0.09 -15.11
CA GLU A 94 -8.77 0.95 -16.07
C GLU A 94 -8.66 2.40 -15.54
N ARG A 95 -9.77 2.92 -15.01
CA ARG A 95 -9.81 4.27 -14.43
C ARG A 95 -8.87 4.39 -13.24
N LEU A 96 -8.89 3.42 -12.33
CA LEU A 96 -8.03 3.43 -11.15
C LEU A 96 -6.55 3.34 -11.53
N GLY A 97 -6.19 2.45 -12.45
CA GLY A 97 -4.82 2.35 -12.97
C GLY A 97 -4.33 3.65 -13.60
N TYR A 98 -5.21 4.33 -14.37
CA TYR A 98 -4.91 5.64 -14.94
C TYR A 98 -4.68 6.73 -13.87
N GLU A 99 -5.55 6.82 -12.86
CA GLU A 99 -5.40 7.82 -11.79
C GLU A 99 -4.14 7.57 -10.94
N VAL A 100 -3.84 6.31 -10.61
CA VAL A 100 -2.62 5.94 -9.88
C VAL A 100 -1.37 6.25 -10.69
N SER A 101 -1.39 5.96 -12.00
CA SER A 101 -0.30 6.32 -12.89
C SER A 101 -0.06 7.84 -12.92
N ASN A 102 -1.13 8.64 -13.03
CA ASN A 102 -1.02 10.10 -13.01
C ASN A 102 -0.54 10.62 -11.67
N TYR A 103 -0.94 10.00 -10.56
CA TYR A 103 -0.46 10.35 -9.24
C TYR A 103 1.05 10.17 -9.12
N ILE A 104 1.57 9.01 -9.55
CA ILE A 104 3.01 8.70 -9.48
C ILE A 104 3.80 9.61 -10.43
N LYS A 105 3.43 9.66 -11.71
CA LYS A 105 4.07 10.52 -12.73
C LYS A 105 4.07 11.98 -12.29
N GLY A 106 2.91 12.48 -11.90
CA GLY A 106 2.75 13.85 -11.43
C GLY A 106 3.59 14.16 -10.20
N SER A 107 3.80 13.19 -9.30
CA SER A 107 4.62 13.38 -8.09
C SER A 107 6.12 13.47 -8.40
N PHE A 108 6.63 12.70 -9.35
CA PHE A 108 8.00 12.84 -9.85
C PHE A 108 8.20 14.10 -10.72
N GLU A 109 7.30 14.36 -11.67
CA GLU A 109 7.38 15.49 -12.60
C GLU A 109 7.29 16.84 -11.88
N SER A 110 6.48 16.92 -10.83
CA SER A 110 6.40 18.10 -9.95
C SER A 110 7.56 18.22 -8.97
N LYS A 111 8.50 17.25 -8.96
CA LYS A 111 9.61 17.14 -8.01
C LYS A 111 9.18 17.10 -6.55
N ARG A 112 7.95 16.65 -6.27
CA ARG A 112 7.48 16.36 -4.90
C ARG A 112 8.19 15.13 -4.36
N TRP A 113 8.36 14.13 -5.21
CA TRP A 113 9.14 12.94 -4.92
C TRP A 113 10.56 13.12 -5.46
N LYS A 114 11.54 12.97 -4.57
CA LYS A 114 12.96 13.16 -4.88
C LYS A 114 13.75 11.95 -4.42
N VAL A 115 14.74 11.55 -5.20
CA VAL A 115 15.70 10.53 -4.77
C VAL A 115 16.66 11.14 -3.77
N LYS A 116 16.80 10.51 -2.59
CA LYS A 116 17.84 10.84 -1.62
C LYS A 116 19.10 10.05 -1.98
N ASP A 117 20.23 10.74 -2.06
CA ASP A 117 21.51 10.16 -2.50
C ASP A 117 21.97 8.94 -1.66
N ASN A 118 22.86 8.15 -2.27
CA ASN A 118 23.52 6.91 -1.84
C ASN A 118 22.65 5.65 -1.64
N GLN A 119 21.36 5.76 -1.34
CA GLN A 119 20.51 4.57 -1.15
C GLN A 119 19.35 4.45 -2.15
N ASN A 120 19.25 5.40 -3.07
CA ASN A 120 18.15 5.51 -4.03
C ASN A 120 16.78 5.40 -3.34
N ILE A 121 16.62 6.03 -2.17
CA ILE A 121 15.34 6.02 -1.44
C ILE A 121 14.55 7.26 -1.84
N ILE A 122 13.25 7.10 -2.07
CA ILE A 122 12.37 8.22 -2.37
C ILE A 122 12.11 9.00 -1.07
N ASN A 123 12.38 10.30 -1.11
CA ASN A 123 11.78 11.29 -0.22
C ASN A 123 10.50 11.82 -0.89
N SER A 124 9.36 11.39 -0.38
CA SER A 124 8.03 11.60 -0.96
C SER A 124 7.19 12.64 -0.23
N SER A 125 7.58 13.00 0.99
CA SER A 125 6.92 14.02 1.82
C SER A 125 7.94 14.77 2.68
N PRO A 126 7.79 16.09 2.89
CA PRO A 126 8.61 16.81 3.88
C PRO A 126 8.49 16.24 5.31
N ASN A 127 7.39 15.54 5.61
CA ASN A 127 7.13 14.90 6.90
C ASN A 127 7.26 13.37 6.82
N GLN A 128 8.04 12.85 5.87
CA GLN A 128 8.11 11.42 5.57
C GLN A 128 8.38 10.55 6.80
N ASP A 129 9.30 10.95 7.70
CA ASP A 129 9.62 10.13 8.89
C ASP A 129 8.42 10.00 9.84
N THR A 130 7.69 11.10 10.06
CA THR A 130 6.46 11.10 10.85
C THR A 130 5.36 10.30 10.18
N GLU A 131 5.18 10.47 8.87
CA GLU A 131 4.18 9.74 8.08
C GLU A 131 4.47 8.23 8.06
N ALA A 132 5.73 7.83 7.88
CA ALA A 132 6.16 6.43 7.95
C ALA A 132 5.94 5.82 9.35
N GLN A 133 6.16 6.60 10.42
CA GLN A 133 5.86 6.16 11.77
C GLN A 133 4.36 5.96 12.00
N ILE A 134 3.51 6.88 11.53
CA ILE A 134 2.05 6.75 11.61
C ILE A 134 1.57 5.51 10.83
N LEU A 135 2.15 5.29 9.63
CA LEU A 135 1.85 4.10 8.83
C LEU A 135 2.24 2.82 9.58
N THR A 136 3.42 2.79 10.19
CA THR A 136 3.89 1.64 10.98
C THR A 136 2.93 1.36 12.14
N THR A 137 2.56 2.38 12.91
CA THR A 137 1.59 2.24 14.01
C THR A 137 0.23 1.75 13.50
N PHE A 138 -0.27 2.28 12.39
CA PHE A 138 -1.50 1.81 11.76
C PHE A 138 -1.46 0.31 11.43
N LEU A 139 -0.38 -0.15 10.77
CA LEU A 139 -0.24 -1.56 10.41
C LEU A 139 -0.13 -2.47 11.64
N THR A 140 0.66 -2.05 12.65
CA THR A 140 0.78 -2.77 13.92
C THR A 140 -0.56 -2.87 14.66
N ASP A 141 -1.32 -1.79 14.74
CA ASP A 141 -2.64 -1.79 15.39
C ASP A 141 -3.64 -2.69 14.64
N ILE A 142 -3.61 -2.73 13.30
CA ILE A 142 -4.45 -3.66 12.53
C ILE A 142 -4.08 -5.12 12.82
N GLU A 143 -2.78 -5.45 12.79
CA GLU A 143 -2.31 -6.81 13.04
C GLU A 143 -2.61 -7.28 14.47
N THR A 144 -2.38 -6.40 15.44
CA THR A 144 -2.68 -6.64 16.86
C THR A 144 -4.18 -6.84 17.06
N GLY A 145 -5.00 -6.03 16.39
CA GLY A 145 -6.45 -6.21 16.40
C GLY A 145 -6.88 -7.56 15.83
N CYS A 146 -6.33 -7.96 14.68
CA CYS A 146 -6.59 -9.26 14.07
C CYS A 146 -6.19 -10.42 14.99
N SER A 147 -5.04 -10.31 15.64
CA SER A 147 -4.52 -11.32 16.56
C SER A 147 -5.42 -11.47 17.80
N ASN A 148 -5.91 -10.37 18.36
CA ASN A 148 -6.85 -10.37 19.47
C ASN A 148 -8.20 -11.01 19.11
N PHE A 149 -8.74 -10.69 17.93
CA PHE A 149 -9.96 -11.36 17.44
C PHE A 149 -9.75 -12.87 17.23
N ALA A 150 -8.59 -13.28 16.72
CA ALA A 150 -8.28 -14.68 16.48
C ALA A 150 -8.23 -15.52 17.77
N VAL A 151 -7.87 -14.93 18.90
CA VAL A 151 -7.88 -15.58 20.22
C VAL A 151 -9.19 -15.36 21.02
N GLY A 152 -10.21 -14.75 20.40
CA GLY A 152 -11.51 -14.50 21.02
C GLY A 152 -11.58 -13.24 21.91
N ASN A 153 -10.50 -12.44 21.98
CA ASN A 153 -10.49 -11.17 22.70
C ASN A 153 -11.03 -10.02 21.82
N GLY A 154 -12.33 -10.05 21.54
CA GLY A 154 -12.95 -9.09 20.62
C GLY A 154 -12.94 -7.63 21.12
N TYR A 155 -12.93 -7.41 22.44
CA TYR A 155 -12.88 -6.07 23.02
C TYR A 155 -11.54 -5.38 22.71
N ASN A 156 -10.41 -6.02 23.04
CA ASN A 156 -9.08 -5.49 22.69
C ASN A 156 -8.91 -5.41 21.18
N GLY A 157 -9.39 -6.42 20.44
CA GLY A 157 -9.38 -6.40 18.98
C GLY A 157 -10.02 -5.14 18.41
N GLY A 158 -11.23 -4.80 18.88
CA GLY A 158 -11.93 -3.58 18.50
C GLY A 158 -11.25 -2.30 18.95
N LEU A 159 -10.61 -2.28 20.13
CA LEU A 159 -9.82 -1.14 20.60
C LEU A 159 -8.66 -0.82 19.65
N TYR A 160 -7.84 -1.80 19.30
CA TYR A 160 -6.71 -1.61 18.39
C TYR A 160 -7.18 -1.20 16.99
N TRP A 161 -8.24 -1.79 16.46
CA TRP A 161 -8.82 -1.33 15.19
C TRP A 161 -9.32 0.11 15.25
N ARG A 162 -9.96 0.54 16.36
CA ARG A 162 -10.34 1.97 16.52
C ARG A 162 -9.11 2.89 16.52
N LYS A 163 -8.00 2.50 17.16
CA LYS A 163 -6.73 3.25 17.11
C LYS A 163 -6.19 3.34 15.67
N ALA A 164 -6.13 2.22 14.96
CA ALA A 164 -5.73 2.18 13.56
C ALA A 164 -6.60 3.10 12.69
N PHE A 165 -7.92 3.04 12.84
CA PHE A 165 -8.85 3.84 12.03
C PHE A 165 -8.71 5.34 12.28
N LYS A 166 -8.36 5.78 13.50
CA LYS A 166 -8.03 7.19 13.77
C LYS A 166 -6.81 7.66 12.94
N SER A 167 -5.84 6.78 12.70
CA SER A 167 -4.64 7.10 11.91
C SER A 167 -4.94 7.28 10.41
N ILE A 168 -6.02 6.69 9.89
CA ILE A 168 -6.36 6.73 8.45
C ILE A 168 -6.57 8.17 7.94
N GLU A 169 -7.08 9.08 8.77
CA GLU A 169 -7.21 10.49 8.39
C GLU A 169 -5.85 11.11 8.01
N TYR A 170 -4.81 10.78 8.76
CA TYR A 170 -3.45 11.26 8.49
C TYR A 170 -2.86 10.58 7.25
N LEU A 171 -3.06 9.27 7.09
CA LEU A 171 -2.52 8.50 5.97
C LEU A 171 -3.15 8.90 4.61
N VAL A 172 -4.47 9.10 4.58
CA VAL A 172 -5.19 9.53 3.36
C VAL A 172 -4.74 10.94 2.93
N ARG A 173 -4.31 11.78 3.88
CA ARG A 173 -3.87 13.15 3.62
C ARG A 173 -2.36 13.30 3.37
N GLY A 174 -1.52 12.53 4.03
CA GLY A 174 -0.05 12.66 3.99
C GLY A 174 0.53 12.13 2.70
N ASP A 175 1.53 12.78 2.11
CA ASP A 175 2.06 12.54 0.76
C ASP A 175 3.09 11.41 0.63
N TYR A 176 3.34 10.67 1.72
CA TYR A 176 4.20 9.50 1.72
C TYR A 176 3.69 8.43 0.75
N HIS A 177 4.57 8.02 -0.17
CA HIS A 177 4.23 7.17 -1.31
C HIS A 177 3.60 5.82 -0.93
N ASP A 178 3.97 5.28 0.23
CA ASP A 178 3.50 3.97 0.69
C ASP A 178 2.08 3.99 1.26
N HIS A 179 1.51 5.16 1.59
CA HIS A 179 0.19 5.24 2.24
C HIS A 179 -0.91 4.58 1.41
N LEU A 180 -1.01 4.93 0.13
CA LEU A 180 -2.06 4.41 -0.75
C LEU A 180 -1.97 2.90 -0.87
N LEU A 181 -0.77 2.39 -1.15
CA LEU A 181 -0.56 0.97 -1.36
C LEU A 181 -0.86 0.18 -0.09
N ASN A 182 -0.35 0.62 1.06
CA ASN A 182 -0.56 -0.10 2.31
C ASN A 182 -2.02 -0.09 2.76
N ILE A 183 -2.78 0.99 2.53
CA ILE A 183 -4.24 0.99 2.81
C ILE A 183 -4.96 -0.07 1.95
N VAL A 184 -4.64 -0.16 0.66
CA VAL A 184 -5.25 -1.16 -0.24
C VAL A 184 -4.88 -2.58 0.18
N ILE A 185 -3.60 -2.82 0.45
CA ILE A 185 -3.06 -4.09 0.99
C ILE A 185 -3.80 -4.48 2.27
N THR A 186 -3.99 -3.54 3.21
CA THR A 186 -4.67 -3.80 4.48
C THR A 186 -6.14 -4.15 4.29
N ILE A 187 -6.85 -3.52 3.34
CA ILE A 187 -8.24 -3.87 3.01
C ILE A 187 -8.31 -5.34 2.55
N ASN A 188 -7.41 -5.76 1.65
CA ASN A 188 -7.36 -7.15 1.20
C ASN A 188 -6.93 -8.10 2.31
N ASP A 189 -5.93 -7.76 3.13
CA ASP A 189 -5.49 -8.60 4.25
C ASP A 189 -6.60 -8.81 5.29
N LEU A 190 -7.38 -7.78 5.63
CA LEU A 190 -8.53 -7.93 6.52
C LEU A 190 -9.56 -8.90 5.94
N LYS A 191 -9.87 -8.78 4.64
CA LYS A 191 -10.79 -9.70 3.96
C LYS A 191 -10.26 -11.13 3.97
N GLU A 192 -9.01 -11.35 3.59
CA GLU A 192 -8.35 -12.66 3.54
C GLU A 192 -8.31 -13.33 4.92
N LYS A 193 -8.12 -12.55 5.98
CA LYS A 193 -8.12 -13.04 7.37
C LYS A 193 -9.52 -13.32 7.93
N GLY A 194 -10.59 -13.14 7.15
CA GLY A 194 -11.96 -13.42 7.57
C GLY A 194 -12.67 -12.24 8.25
N TYR A 195 -12.19 -11.00 8.05
CA TYR A 195 -12.79 -9.78 8.60
C TYR A 195 -13.32 -8.84 7.50
N PRO A 196 -14.27 -9.29 6.64
CA PRO A 196 -14.77 -8.51 5.51
C PRO A 196 -15.49 -7.22 5.94
N ASP A 197 -16.18 -7.21 7.08
CA ASP A 197 -16.86 -6.01 7.58
C ASP A 197 -15.87 -4.91 7.96
N ALA A 198 -14.75 -5.28 8.60
CA ALA A 198 -13.67 -4.34 8.92
C ALA A 198 -12.99 -3.83 7.64
N ALA A 199 -12.80 -4.69 6.64
CA ALA A 199 -12.29 -4.31 5.32
C ALA A 199 -13.22 -3.30 4.62
N GLU A 200 -14.53 -3.56 4.62
CA GLU A 200 -15.54 -2.66 4.03
C GLU A 200 -15.60 -1.31 4.75
N LEU A 201 -15.53 -1.32 6.08
CA LEU A 201 -15.49 -0.12 6.90
C LEU A 201 -14.24 0.72 6.60
N LEU A 202 -13.07 0.09 6.52
CA LEU A 202 -11.80 0.77 6.19
C LEU A 202 -11.86 1.40 4.80
N LYS A 203 -12.30 0.64 3.80
CA LYS A 203 -12.48 1.09 2.41
C LYS A 203 -13.44 2.27 2.32
N SER A 204 -14.61 2.15 2.97
CA SER A 204 -15.64 3.20 3.02
C SER A 204 -15.12 4.47 3.70
N TYR A 205 -14.41 4.32 4.82
CA TYR A 205 -13.87 5.45 5.56
C TYR A 205 -12.78 6.20 4.76
N ALA A 206 -11.85 5.48 4.13
CA ALA A 206 -10.87 6.08 3.23
C ALA A 206 -11.53 6.85 2.08
N SER A 207 -12.60 6.29 1.48
CA SER A 207 -13.37 6.95 0.42
C SER A 207 -14.07 8.24 0.91
N GLN A 208 -14.69 8.20 2.10
CA GLN A 208 -15.34 9.38 2.69
C GLN A 208 -14.34 10.49 2.97
N LEU A 209 -13.15 10.17 3.48
CA LEU A 209 -12.08 11.15 3.68
C LEU A 209 -11.60 11.76 2.37
N GLY A 210 -11.53 10.96 1.30
CA GLY A 210 -11.27 11.44 -0.06
C GLY A 210 -12.32 12.44 -0.56
N ARG A 211 -13.60 12.29 -0.17
CA ARG A 211 -14.69 13.20 -0.57
C ARG A 211 -14.72 14.51 0.21
N HIS A 212 -14.53 14.47 1.54
CA HIS A 212 -14.85 15.60 2.41
C HIS A 212 -13.70 16.56 2.70
N LYS A 213 -12.44 16.13 2.58
CA LYS A 213 -11.33 16.77 3.31
C LYS A 213 -10.17 17.27 2.45
N GLN A 214 -10.27 17.28 1.12
CA GLN A 214 -9.25 17.90 0.26
C GLN A 214 -9.79 19.18 -0.43
N PRO A 215 -9.45 20.38 0.10
CA PRO A 215 -10.06 21.66 -0.27
C PRO A 215 -9.65 22.21 -1.64
N SER A 216 -8.89 21.45 -2.44
CA SER A 216 -8.62 21.78 -3.83
C SER A 216 -9.26 20.72 -4.73
N GLU A 217 -10.26 21.12 -5.50
CA GLU A 217 -10.75 20.34 -6.63
C GLU A 217 -9.54 19.95 -7.49
N GLY A 218 -9.21 18.66 -7.53
CA GLY A 218 -8.17 18.13 -8.43
C GLY A 218 -6.98 17.43 -7.77
N HIS A 219 -6.97 17.18 -6.46
CA HIS A 219 -5.92 16.32 -5.90
C HIS A 219 -6.17 14.85 -6.26
N ILE A 220 -5.32 14.28 -7.13
CA ILE A 220 -5.50 12.97 -7.77
C ILE A 220 -5.75 11.84 -6.73
N ARG A 221 -5.12 11.91 -5.55
CA ARG A 221 -5.32 10.90 -4.49
C ARG A 221 -6.75 10.84 -3.95
N ALA A 222 -7.42 11.98 -3.84
CA ALA A 222 -8.82 12.00 -3.44
C ALA A 222 -9.70 11.24 -4.45
N LEU A 223 -9.38 11.34 -5.75
CA LEU A 223 -10.05 10.60 -6.80
C LEU A 223 -9.81 9.09 -6.62
N ILE A 224 -8.55 8.68 -6.41
CA ILE A 224 -8.19 7.26 -6.18
C ILE A 224 -9.01 6.67 -5.02
N TYR A 225 -9.02 7.31 -3.85
CA TYR A 225 -9.81 6.80 -2.70
C TYR A 225 -11.31 6.82 -2.94
N ARG A 226 -11.82 7.80 -3.69
CA ARG A 226 -13.23 7.84 -4.07
C ARG A 226 -13.60 6.65 -4.96
N GLU A 227 -12.80 6.36 -5.99
CA GLU A 227 -13.03 5.22 -6.88
C GLU A 227 -12.87 3.89 -6.14
N LEU A 228 -11.91 3.76 -5.22
CA LEU A 228 -11.78 2.57 -4.34
C LEU A 228 -13.06 2.30 -3.54
N GLY A 229 -13.73 3.35 -3.05
CA GLY A 229 -15.00 3.20 -2.33
C GLY A 229 -16.16 2.67 -3.19
N ASN A 230 -16.05 2.76 -4.52
CA ASN A 230 -17.05 2.23 -5.44
C ASN A 230 -16.78 0.76 -5.83
N ALA A 231 -15.60 0.22 -5.50
CA ALA A 231 -15.24 -1.16 -5.78
C ALA A 231 -15.93 -2.13 -4.82
N SER A 232 -16.32 -3.31 -5.30
CA SER A 232 -16.68 -4.41 -4.38
C SER A 232 -15.42 -5.01 -3.74
N LEU A 233 -15.54 -5.62 -2.55
CA LEU A 233 -14.41 -6.33 -1.93
C LEU A 233 -13.89 -7.48 -2.79
N ASP A 234 -14.69 -8.02 -3.70
CA ASP A 234 -14.27 -9.08 -4.63
C ASP A 234 -13.38 -8.57 -5.75
N GLN A 235 -13.48 -7.29 -6.09
CA GLN A 235 -12.61 -6.64 -7.07
C GLN A 235 -11.27 -6.20 -6.46
N MET A 236 -11.20 -6.03 -5.14
CA MET A 236 -10.05 -5.44 -4.46
C MET A 236 -8.71 -6.18 -4.70
N PRO A 237 -8.63 -7.53 -4.79
CA PRO A 237 -7.38 -8.20 -5.13
C PRO A 237 -6.85 -7.84 -6.52
N HIS A 238 -7.74 -7.77 -7.52
CA HIS A 238 -7.38 -7.37 -8.88
C HIS A 238 -6.96 -5.90 -8.94
N LEU A 239 -7.67 -5.02 -8.23
CA LEU A 239 -7.30 -3.61 -8.13
C LEU A 239 -5.94 -3.41 -7.45
N GLU A 240 -5.64 -4.18 -6.40
CA GLU A 240 -4.32 -4.17 -5.78
C GLU A 240 -3.22 -4.55 -6.76
N GLU A 241 -3.42 -5.61 -7.56
CA GLU A 241 -2.44 -6.01 -8.58
C GLU A 241 -2.19 -4.90 -9.59
N ILE A 242 -3.24 -4.22 -10.08
CA ILE A 242 -3.10 -3.06 -10.98
C ILE A 242 -2.31 -1.93 -10.34
N ILE A 243 -2.63 -1.59 -9.08
CA ILE A 243 -1.94 -0.53 -8.34
C ILE A 243 -0.46 -0.89 -8.18
N LEU A 244 -0.15 -2.09 -7.69
CA LEU A 244 1.22 -2.58 -7.54
C LEU A 244 1.99 -2.56 -8.87
N ALA A 245 1.36 -3.00 -9.97
CA ALA A 245 1.98 -2.97 -11.29
C ALA A 245 2.34 -1.53 -11.72
N CYS A 246 1.45 -0.55 -11.48
CA CYS A 246 1.73 0.86 -11.75
C CYS A 246 2.92 1.37 -10.91
N PHE A 247 2.98 1.01 -9.63
CA PHE A 247 4.10 1.37 -8.76
C PHE A 247 5.41 0.74 -9.24
N VAL A 248 5.42 -0.55 -9.58
CA VAL A 248 6.59 -1.26 -10.12
C VAL A 248 7.09 -0.59 -11.39
N GLU A 249 6.24 -0.46 -12.41
CA GLU A 249 6.61 0.07 -13.73
C GLU A 249 7.14 1.51 -13.62
N LEU A 250 6.41 2.38 -12.90
CA LEU A 250 6.78 3.79 -12.83
C LEU A 250 7.95 4.04 -11.88
N PHE A 251 8.10 3.28 -10.80
CA PHE A 251 9.29 3.40 -9.96
C PHE A 251 10.53 2.96 -10.71
N GLU A 252 10.46 1.85 -11.46
CA GLU A 252 11.56 1.44 -12.34
C GLU A 252 11.86 2.51 -13.40
N GLN A 253 10.83 3.08 -14.04
CA GLN A 253 10.99 4.13 -15.05
C GLN A 253 11.69 5.39 -14.50
N TYR A 254 11.27 5.89 -13.33
CA TYR A 254 11.79 7.15 -12.78
C TYR A 254 13.04 6.99 -11.91
N LEU A 255 13.25 5.82 -11.31
CA LEU A 255 14.31 5.58 -10.32
C LEU A 255 15.36 4.56 -10.79
N GLY A 256 15.06 3.79 -11.84
CA GLY A 256 15.83 2.64 -12.30
C GLY A 256 15.50 1.35 -11.54
N ASP A 257 15.86 0.22 -12.16
CA ASP A 257 15.74 -1.14 -11.60
C ASP A 257 16.64 -1.36 -10.36
N TYR A 258 17.56 -0.42 -10.09
CA TYR A 258 18.47 -0.42 -8.94
C TYR A 258 17.96 0.30 -7.71
N CYS A 259 16.85 1.02 -7.84
CA CYS A 259 16.27 1.72 -6.72
C CYS A 259 15.70 0.73 -5.70
N CYS A 260 15.97 0.96 -4.41
CA CYS A 260 15.40 0.13 -3.37
C CYS A 260 13.88 0.16 -3.38
N ASN A 261 13.27 1.33 -3.60
CA ASN A 261 11.82 1.45 -3.58
C ASN A 261 11.19 0.68 -4.74
N SER A 262 11.79 0.72 -5.95
CA SER A 262 11.37 -0.13 -7.07
C SER A 262 11.45 -1.62 -6.69
N PHE A 263 12.58 -2.06 -6.12
CA PHE A 263 12.76 -3.44 -5.68
C PHE A 263 11.73 -3.86 -4.61
N VAL A 264 11.43 -2.99 -3.64
CA VAL A 264 10.42 -3.27 -2.60
C VAL A 264 9.03 -3.45 -3.24
N MET A 265 8.67 -2.65 -4.25
CA MET A 265 7.42 -2.83 -4.98
C MET A 265 7.37 -4.17 -5.72
N HIS A 266 8.46 -4.58 -6.37
CA HIS A 266 8.57 -5.91 -6.98
C HIS A 266 8.37 -7.01 -5.94
N MET A 267 9.03 -6.90 -4.78
CA MET A 267 8.93 -7.89 -3.72
C MET A 267 7.54 -7.94 -3.08
N ASN A 268 6.83 -6.81 -2.99
CA ASN A 268 5.44 -6.77 -2.53
C ASN A 268 4.51 -7.49 -3.51
N MET A 269 4.66 -7.22 -4.82
CA MET A 269 3.92 -7.94 -5.86
C MET A 269 4.23 -9.45 -5.83
N ALA A 270 5.50 -9.81 -5.63
CA ALA A 270 5.93 -11.19 -5.53
C ALA A 270 5.29 -11.92 -4.34
N ARG A 271 5.33 -11.31 -3.14
CA ARG A 271 4.67 -11.85 -1.94
C ARG A 271 3.18 -12.08 -2.17
N ARG A 272 2.49 -11.17 -2.85
CA ARG A 272 1.06 -11.31 -3.16
C ARG A 272 0.78 -12.49 -4.08
N ARG A 273 1.54 -12.63 -5.15
CA ARG A 273 1.40 -13.79 -6.06
C ARG A 273 1.68 -15.11 -5.35
N LEU A 274 2.70 -15.17 -4.49
CA LEU A 274 3.03 -16.38 -3.74
C LEU A 274 1.95 -16.78 -2.70
N ARG A 275 1.11 -15.83 -2.25
CA ARG A 275 -0.04 -16.11 -1.38
C ARG A 275 -1.22 -16.75 -2.11
N LEU A 276 -1.30 -16.67 -3.45
CA LEU A 276 -2.40 -17.25 -4.23
C LEU A 276 -2.44 -18.78 -4.16
N GLY A 277 -1.32 -19.41 -3.81
CA GLY A 277 -1.29 -20.84 -3.48
C GLY A 277 0.07 -21.48 -3.69
N ASP A 278 0.13 -22.76 -3.35
CA ASP A 278 1.36 -23.56 -3.39
C ASP A 278 1.82 -23.90 -4.81
N TRP A 279 0.92 -23.79 -5.78
CA TRP A 279 1.15 -24.04 -7.21
C TRP A 279 1.98 -22.95 -7.90
N VAL A 280 2.10 -21.76 -7.29
CA VAL A 280 2.90 -20.65 -7.85
C VAL A 280 4.38 -20.95 -7.66
N ASP A 281 5.13 -21.07 -8.75
CA ASP A 281 6.57 -21.32 -8.69
C ASP A 281 7.31 -20.10 -8.13
N LEU A 282 8.26 -20.37 -7.24
CA LEU A 282 9.15 -19.36 -6.68
C LEU A 282 10.03 -18.72 -7.76
N THR A 283 10.46 -19.48 -8.78
CA THR A 283 11.35 -18.98 -9.84
C THR A 283 10.64 -18.07 -10.83
N ASP A 284 9.32 -18.19 -10.96
CA ASP A 284 8.52 -17.37 -11.88
C ASP A 284 8.24 -15.97 -11.30
N VAL A 285 8.32 -15.85 -9.98
CA VAL A 285 7.87 -14.65 -9.25
C VAL A 285 9.01 -13.93 -8.56
N LEU A 286 10.01 -14.65 -8.05
CA LEU A 286 11.17 -14.07 -7.38
C LEU A 286 12.32 -13.84 -8.36
N PRO A 287 13.04 -12.71 -8.25
CA PRO A 287 14.24 -12.49 -9.05
C PRO A 287 15.31 -13.53 -8.75
N ALA A 288 16.10 -13.88 -9.77
CA ALA A 288 17.20 -14.83 -9.63
C ALA A 288 18.30 -14.30 -8.70
N LEU A 289 18.64 -15.07 -7.65
CA LEU A 289 19.67 -14.67 -6.68
C LEU A 289 21.02 -14.43 -7.32
N SER A 290 21.44 -15.24 -8.30
CA SER A 290 22.71 -15.05 -9.00
C SER A 290 22.82 -13.69 -9.69
N VAL A 291 21.71 -13.18 -10.25
CA VAL A 291 21.65 -11.86 -10.88
C VAL A 291 21.79 -10.77 -9.83
N LEU A 292 21.09 -10.90 -8.69
CA LEU A 292 21.16 -9.94 -7.59
C LEU A 292 22.53 -9.93 -6.92
N ASP A 293 23.14 -11.10 -6.71
CA ASP A 293 24.46 -11.26 -6.10
C ASP A 293 25.53 -10.63 -6.97
N HIS A 294 25.48 -10.85 -8.29
CA HIS A 294 26.40 -10.21 -9.23
C HIS A 294 26.24 -8.69 -9.25
N LYS A 295 25.00 -8.21 -9.15
CA LYS A 295 24.65 -6.80 -9.32
C LYS A 295 24.83 -5.96 -8.05
N PHE A 296 24.55 -6.53 -6.89
CA PHE A 296 24.51 -5.80 -5.61
C PHE A 296 25.46 -6.36 -4.55
N GLY A 297 25.96 -7.58 -4.73
CA GLY A 297 26.73 -8.31 -3.72
C GLY A 297 25.84 -9.19 -2.84
N VAL A 298 26.42 -10.27 -2.33
CA VAL A 298 25.72 -11.34 -1.60
C VAL A 298 25.17 -10.91 -0.23
N SER A 299 25.75 -9.85 0.36
CA SER A 299 25.38 -9.29 1.67
C SER A 299 24.42 -8.09 1.55
N ASP A 300 24.05 -7.70 0.34
CA ASP A 300 23.10 -6.61 0.15
C ASP A 300 21.69 -6.99 0.61
N ARG A 301 20.92 -5.99 1.06
CA ARG A 301 19.54 -6.16 1.54
C ARG A 301 18.61 -6.84 0.55
N ARG A 302 18.80 -6.62 -0.75
CA ARG A 302 17.93 -7.08 -1.84
C ARG A 302 17.99 -8.61 -2.02
N PRO A 303 19.16 -9.23 -2.26
CA PRO A 303 19.25 -10.69 -2.30
C PRO A 303 18.82 -11.34 -0.97
N LEU A 304 19.14 -10.73 0.17
CA LEU A 304 18.70 -11.21 1.49
C LEU A 304 17.17 -11.20 1.64
N ASP A 305 16.48 -10.17 1.14
CA ASP A 305 15.01 -10.10 1.15
C ASP A 305 14.36 -11.18 0.26
N VAL A 306 15.02 -11.55 -0.85
CA VAL A 306 14.54 -12.65 -1.72
C VAL A 306 14.69 -13.99 -1.04
N ILE A 307 15.82 -14.23 -0.38
CA ILE A 307 16.02 -15.45 0.42
C ILE A 307 14.98 -15.51 1.54
N ARG A 308 14.72 -14.39 2.24
CA ARG A 308 13.68 -14.29 3.26
C ARG A 308 12.33 -14.74 2.73
N VAL A 309 11.84 -14.13 1.64
CA VAL A 309 10.52 -14.46 1.07
C VAL A 309 10.46 -15.91 0.61
N ARG A 310 11.56 -16.43 0.06
CA ARG A 310 11.66 -17.84 -0.32
C ARG A 310 11.52 -18.76 0.89
N VAL A 311 12.29 -18.51 1.95
CA VAL A 311 12.25 -19.28 3.21
C VAL A 311 10.86 -19.23 3.84
N GLU A 312 10.26 -18.05 3.96
CA GLU A 312 8.91 -17.85 4.51
C GLU A 312 7.86 -18.64 3.72
N THR A 313 7.95 -18.62 2.39
CA THR A 313 7.01 -19.31 1.51
C THR A 313 7.18 -20.83 1.59
N LEU A 314 8.42 -21.32 1.55
CA LEU A 314 8.73 -22.75 1.68
C LEU A 314 8.29 -23.30 3.04
N PHE A 315 8.46 -22.52 4.11
CA PHE A 315 8.02 -22.89 5.45
C PHE A 315 6.49 -23.03 5.52
N LYS A 316 5.75 -22.06 4.97
CA LYS A 316 4.28 -22.15 4.84
C LYS A 316 3.84 -23.37 4.03
N ARG A 317 4.60 -23.72 2.99
CA ARG A 317 4.42 -24.92 2.15
C ARG A 317 4.92 -26.22 2.79
N LYS A 318 5.39 -26.18 4.04
CA LYS A 318 5.93 -27.33 4.79
C LYS A 318 7.12 -28.03 4.10
N LYS A 319 7.86 -27.32 3.27
CA LYS A 319 9.07 -27.82 2.59
C LYS A 319 10.31 -27.65 3.49
N TYR A 320 10.27 -28.28 4.67
CA TYR A 320 11.21 -28.00 5.77
C TYR A 320 12.68 -28.27 5.42
N LEU A 321 12.98 -29.25 4.58
CA LEU A 321 14.37 -29.51 4.14
C LEU A 321 14.93 -28.37 3.28
N GLU A 322 14.14 -27.89 2.32
CA GLU A 322 14.50 -26.74 1.48
C GLU A 322 14.62 -25.46 2.32
N VAL A 323 13.77 -25.31 3.36
CA VAL A 323 13.86 -24.19 4.31
C VAL A 323 15.21 -24.18 5.03
N ILE A 324 15.68 -25.32 5.53
CA ILE A 324 16.95 -25.41 6.27
C ILE A 324 18.12 -25.05 5.34
N GLU A 325 18.13 -25.57 4.10
CA GLU A 325 19.16 -25.25 3.11
C GLU A 325 19.23 -23.74 2.84
N HIS A 326 18.10 -23.12 2.50
CA HIS A 326 18.07 -21.70 2.18
C HIS A 326 18.31 -20.80 3.40
N SER A 327 17.82 -21.18 4.59
CA SER A 327 18.01 -20.41 5.82
C SER A 327 19.47 -20.45 6.31
N ASN A 328 20.22 -21.53 6.08
CA ASN A 328 21.65 -21.56 6.38
C ASN A 328 22.42 -20.57 5.51
N SER A 329 22.16 -20.56 4.19
CA SER A 329 22.74 -19.56 3.29
C SER A 329 22.32 -18.14 3.68
N PHE A 330 21.10 -17.97 4.20
CA PHE A 330 20.59 -16.70 4.68
C PHE A 330 21.40 -16.16 5.87
N VAL A 331 21.65 -16.99 6.88
CA VAL A 331 22.45 -16.63 8.05
C VAL A 331 23.90 -16.36 7.65
N GLU A 332 24.51 -17.22 6.83
CA GLU A 332 25.89 -17.02 6.36
C GLU A 332 26.08 -15.67 5.66
N ARG A 333 25.13 -15.29 4.79
CA ARG A 333 25.17 -13.99 4.10
C ARG A 333 24.89 -12.81 5.03
N ALA A 334 24.02 -12.97 6.01
CA ALA A 334 23.76 -11.94 7.02
C ALA A 334 25.03 -11.63 7.84
N GLU A 335 25.81 -12.65 8.17
CA GLU A 335 27.08 -12.51 8.91
C GLU A 335 28.17 -11.77 8.10
N LEU A 336 28.05 -11.71 6.78
CA LEU A 336 28.93 -10.90 5.92
C LEU A 336 28.63 -9.41 5.97
N ILE A 337 27.47 -9.00 6.50
CA ILE A 337 27.19 -7.59 6.78
C ILE A 337 28.14 -7.16 7.91
N GLY A 338 29.01 -6.20 7.63
CA GLY A 338 30.00 -5.72 8.60
C GLY A 338 29.30 -5.25 9.89
N ILE A 339 29.85 -5.65 11.05
CA ILE A 339 29.31 -5.28 12.37
C ILE A 339 29.17 -3.75 12.50
N GLN A 340 30.08 -3.01 11.88
CA GLN A 340 30.10 -1.55 11.92
C GLN A 340 29.22 -0.88 10.85
N ASP A 341 28.81 -1.62 9.82
CA ASP A 341 28.10 -1.05 8.67
C ASP A 341 26.59 -0.96 8.96
N ASP A 342 25.99 -2.09 9.33
CA ASP A 342 24.58 -2.16 9.69
C ASP A 342 24.30 -3.33 10.66
N PRO A 343 24.56 -3.15 11.97
CA PRO A 343 24.36 -4.19 12.95
C PRO A 343 22.89 -4.59 13.11
N TRP A 344 21.94 -3.66 12.89
CA TRP A 344 20.52 -3.98 13.03
C TRP A 344 20.10 -4.96 11.93
N GLN A 345 20.53 -4.70 10.70
CA GLN A 345 20.16 -5.51 9.55
C GLN A 345 20.78 -6.91 9.60
N ARG A 346 22.04 -6.99 10.02
CA ARG A 346 22.69 -8.28 10.29
C ARG A 346 21.87 -9.12 11.27
N HIS A 347 21.56 -8.57 12.44
CA HIS A 347 20.79 -9.30 13.45
C HIS A 347 19.40 -9.65 12.95
N TYR A 348 18.73 -8.73 12.24
CA TYR A 348 17.40 -8.98 11.68
C TYR A 348 17.35 -10.24 10.81
N PHE A 349 18.31 -10.36 9.88
CA PHE A 349 18.36 -11.51 8.98
C PHE A 349 18.88 -12.78 9.66
N SER A 350 19.86 -12.68 10.57
CA SER A 350 20.33 -13.83 11.35
C SER A 350 19.20 -14.41 12.23
N ILE A 351 18.38 -13.56 12.86
CA ILE A 351 17.20 -13.99 13.64
C ILE A 351 16.21 -14.73 12.73
N LYS A 352 15.83 -14.14 11.59
CA LYS A 352 14.88 -14.78 10.66
C LYS A 352 15.39 -16.14 10.16
N GLY A 353 16.66 -16.22 9.77
CA GLY A 353 17.27 -17.48 9.35
C GLY A 353 17.29 -18.53 10.46
N CYS A 354 17.75 -18.17 11.67
CA CYS A 354 17.75 -19.09 12.82
C CYS A 354 16.34 -19.53 13.21
N TYR A 355 15.35 -18.63 13.23
CA TYR A 355 13.97 -18.95 13.54
C TYR A 355 13.42 -20.01 12.58
N TYR A 356 13.48 -19.76 11.25
CA TYR A 356 12.93 -20.71 10.28
C TYR A 356 13.68 -22.05 10.25
N THR A 357 15.01 -22.06 10.44
CA THR A 357 15.77 -23.31 10.62
C THR A 357 15.32 -24.06 11.87
N GLY A 358 15.24 -23.40 13.03
CA GLY A 358 14.88 -24.02 14.30
C GLY A 358 13.47 -24.60 14.30
N MET A 359 12.51 -23.88 13.72
CA MET A 359 11.12 -24.32 13.57
C MET A 359 10.98 -25.48 12.58
N SER A 360 11.77 -25.48 11.50
CA SER A 360 11.79 -26.59 10.54
C SER A 360 12.41 -27.85 11.12
N LEU A 361 13.49 -27.73 11.90
CA LEU A 361 14.09 -28.84 12.63
C LEU A 361 13.13 -29.43 13.65
N PHE A 362 12.39 -28.59 14.38
CA PHE A 362 11.34 -29.03 15.30
C PHE A 362 10.28 -29.86 14.56
N SER A 363 9.81 -29.38 13.41
CA SER A 363 8.79 -30.05 12.59
C SER A 363 9.28 -31.37 11.97
N LEU A 364 10.59 -31.56 11.87
CA LEU A 364 11.24 -32.78 11.39
C LEU A 364 11.69 -33.71 12.53
N GLU A 365 11.27 -33.44 13.77
CA GLU A 365 11.63 -34.20 14.98
C GLU A 365 13.14 -34.24 15.28
N LYS A 366 13.90 -33.28 14.73
CA LYS A 366 15.32 -33.05 15.02
C LYS A 366 15.45 -32.14 16.25
N TYR A 367 14.99 -32.67 17.39
CA TYR A 367 14.74 -31.89 18.60
C TYR A 367 16.00 -31.29 19.23
N GLU A 368 17.12 -32.02 19.22
CA GLU A 368 18.39 -31.53 19.75
C GLU A 368 18.90 -30.33 18.93
N GLU A 369 18.97 -30.47 17.60
CA GLU A 369 19.42 -29.39 16.73
C GLU A 369 18.44 -28.21 16.74
N SER A 370 17.14 -28.49 16.85
CA SER A 370 16.10 -27.46 17.03
C SER A 370 16.32 -26.67 18.32
N CYS A 371 16.54 -27.35 19.44
CA CYS A 371 16.78 -26.71 20.74
C CYS A 371 18.00 -25.77 20.68
N ILE A 372 19.11 -26.23 20.10
CA ILE A 372 20.33 -25.42 19.94
C ILE A 372 20.04 -24.17 19.08
N THR A 373 19.37 -24.37 17.94
CA THR A 373 19.11 -23.29 16.97
C THR A 373 18.13 -22.25 17.52
N LEU A 374 17.04 -22.69 18.16
CA LEU A 374 16.04 -21.81 18.75
C LEU A 374 16.59 -21.06 19.97
N SER A 375 17.44 -21.68 20.79
CA SER A 375 18.13 -21.01 21.90
C SER A 375 19.02 -19.88 21.39
N LYS A 376 19.82 -20.16 20.34
CA LYS A 376 20.63 -19.13 19.67
C LYS A 376 19.75 -18.00 19.09
N CYS A 377 18.61 -18.35 18.50
CA CYS A 377 17.67 -17.37 17.96
C CYS A 377 17.11 -16.45 19.06
N PHE A 378 16.75 -17.02 20.22
CA PHE A 378 16.30 -16.25 21.38
C PHE A 378 17.38 -15.27 21.85
N ASP A 379 18.62 -15.73 22.01
CA ASP A 379 19.72 -14.88 22.45
C ASP A 379 19.98 -13.73 21.44
N LEU A 380 19.86 -13.99 20.14
CA LEU A 380 19.96 -12.95 19.10
C LEU A 380 18.84 -11.91 19.21
N ILE A 381 17.61 -12.31 19.55
CA ILE A 381 16.48 -11.38 19.76
C ILE A 381 16.75 -10.49 20.97
N GLU A 382 17.25 -11.05 22.07
CA GLU A 382 17.60 -10.28 23.27
C GLU A 382 18.69 -9.25 22.94
N ILE A 383 19.73 -9.64 22.19
CA ILE A 383 20.75 -8.70 21.69
C ILE A 383 20.11 -7.62 20.80
N PHE A 384 19.21 -7.99 19.89
CA PHE A 384 18.54 -7.05 19.01
C PHE A 384 17.79 -5.96 19.79
N TYR A 385 17.09 -6.33 20.86
CA TYR A 385 16.39 -5.38 21.74
C TYR A 385 17.33 -4.44 22.51
N THR A 386 18.58 -4.84 22.76
CA THR A 386 19.59 -3.91 23.29
C THR A 386 20.07 -2.88 22.26
N ILE A 387 20.10 -3.25 20.97
CA ILE A 387 20.52 -2.36 19.87
C ILE A 387 19.40 -1.39 19.50
N ARG A 388 18.14 -1.85 19.52
CA ARG A 388 16.95 -1.09 19.15
C ARG A 388 15.93 -1.10 20.29
N HIS A 389 16.05 -0.13 21.19
CA HIS A 389 15.04 0.10 22.22
C HIS A 389 13.65 0.34 21.57
N ASN A 390 12.62 -0.28 22.14
CA ASN A 390 11.20 -0.11 21.79
C ASN A 390 10.77 -0.63 20.41
N PHE A 391 11.45 -1.65 19.87
CA PHE A 391 11.05 -2.26 18.60
C PHE A 391 10.55 -3.70 18.80
N ALA A 392 9.24 -3.86 19.00
CA ALA A 392 8.51 -5.13 19.19
C ALA A 392 8.44 -6.02 17.92
N LEU A 393 9.46 -5.96 17.07
CA LEU A 393 9.44 -6.58 15.74
C LEU A 393 9.42 -8.11 15.77
N PHE A 394 9.98 -8.72 16.83
CA PHE A 394 10.13 -10.15 16.97
C PHE A 394 9.31 -10.72 18.14
N ASP A 395 8.35 -9.97 18.68
CA ASP A 395 7.59 -10.43 19.85
C ASP A 395 6.79 -11.70 19.54
N SER A 396 6.20 -11.79 18.34
CA SER A 396 5.50 -13.00 17.91
C SER A 396 6.44 -14.20 17.83
N GLU A 397 7.60 -14.05 17.18
CA GLU A 397 8.60 -15.10 17.08
C GLU A 397 9.18 -15.47 18.44
N ARG A 398 9.42 -14.50 19.32
CA ARG A 398 9.94 -14.71 20.67
C ARG A 398 8.98 -15.58 21.49
N VAL A 399 7.68 -15.26 21.47
CA VAL A 399 6.64 -16.06 22.16
C VAL A 399 6.63 -17.49 21.63
N GLU A 400 6.65 -17.67 20.30
CA GLU A 400 6.65 -19.00 19.70
C GLU A 400 7.94 -19.78 20.02
N ILE A 401 9.11 -19.14 19.95
CA ILE A 401 10.41 -19.73 20.32
C ILE A 401 10.38 -20.22 21.77
N VAL A 402 9.91 -19.39 22.71
CA VAL A 402 9.82 -19.75 24.14
C VAL A 402 8.88 -20.93 24.34
N GLU A 403 7.73 -20.94 23.67
CA GLU A 403 6.79 -22.06 23.74
C GLU A 403 7.40 -23.36 23.22
N ARG A 404 8.13 -23.32 22.10
CA ARG A 404 8.81 -24.49 21.54
C ARG A 404 9.97 -24.97 22.40
N LEU A 405 10.77 -24.06 22.94
CA LEU A 405 11.87 -24.39 23.86
C LEU A 405 11.36 -25.00 25.17
N TYR A 406 10.23 -24.51 25.68
CA TYR A 406 9.55 -25.12 26.81
C TYR A 406 9.08 -26.55 26.48
N GLN A 407 8.44 -26.77 25.33
CA GLN A 407 8.04 -28.11 24.88
C GLN A 407 9.24 -29.07 24.75
N LEU A 408 10.34 -28.61 24.14
CA LEU A 408 11.59 -29.37 24.03
C LEU A 408 12.16 -29.74 25.40
N SER A 409 12.09 -28.84 26.39
CA SER A 409 12.55 -29.11 27.75
C SER A 409 11.74 -30.20 28.46
N GLN A 410 10.42 -30.27 28.20
CA GLN A 410 9.58 -31.36 28.71
C GLN A 410 9.92 -32.71 28.07
N LEU A 411 10.53 -32.69 26.87
CA LEU A 411 11.04 -33.88 26.18
C LEU A 411 12.49 -34.24 26.58
N GLY A 412 13.09 -33.50 27.52
CA GLY A 412 14.45 -33.73 28.00
C GLY A 412 15.55 -32.98 27.23
N PHE A 413 15.20 -32.02 26.37
CA PHE A 413 16.16 -31.19 25.64
C PHE A 413 16.22 -29.77 26.20
N GLY A 414 17.39 -29.34 26.68
CA GLY A 414 17.63 -27.97 27.18
C GLY A 414 17.29 -27.77 28.66
N ASP A 415 17.25 -26.51 29.09
CA ASP A 415 17.04 -26.10 30.49
C ASP A 415 15.55 -25.78 30.77
N ALA A 416 14.84 -26.72 31.39
CA ALA A 416 13.44 -26.57 31.73
C ALA A 416 13.15 -25.41 32.70
N GLY A 417 14.08 -25.10 33.61
CA GLY A 417 13.95 -24.00 34.55
C GLY A 417 13.99 -22.65 33.86
N ARG A 418 14.96 -22.46 32.96
CA ARG A 418 15.08 -21.24 32.14
C ARG A 418 13.82 -21.00 31.32
N TRP A 419 13.39 -21.99 30.53
CA TRP A 419 12.29 -21.80 29.59
C TRP A 419 10.91 -21.73 30.26
N GLY A 420 10.74 -22.38 31.42
CA GLY A 420 9.55 -22.20 32.25
C GLY A 420 9.40 -20.74 32.72
N ALA A 421 10.47 -20.15 33.27
CA ALA A 421 10.44 -18.76 33.71
C ALA A 421 10.23 -17.76 32.56
N GLU A 422 10.85 -17.98 31.39
CA GLU A 422 10.62 -17.10 30.22
C GLU A 422 9.20 -17.21 29.65
N LYS A 423 8.57 -18.39 29.76
CA LYS A 423 7.17 -18.58 29.38
C LYS A 423 6.25 -17.79 30.30
N GLU A 424 6.46 -17.87 31.62
CA GLU A 424 5.71 -17.09 32.60
C GLU A 424 5.86 -15.59 32.35
N LYS A 425 7.09 -15.09 32.16
CA LYS A 425 7.33 -13.67 31.81
C LYS A 425 6.62 -13.24 30.54
N SER A 426 6.60 -14.09 29.52
CA SER A 426 5.94 -13.77 28.25
C SER A 426 4.41 -13.72 28.40
N GLN A 427 3.84 -14.59 29.23
CA GLN A 427 2.42 -14.56 29.59
C GLN A 427 2.08 -13.33 30.43
N GLU A 428 2.92 -12.98 31.41
CA GLU A 428 2.77 -11.78 32.22
C GLU A 428 2.83 -10.51 31.36
N ALA A 429 3.77 -10.41 30.42
CA ALA A 429 3.89 -9.27 29.52
C ALA A 429 2.62 -9.09 28.65
N ILE A 430 2.05 -10.20 28.15
CA ILE A 430 0.79 -10.17 27.40
C ILE A 430 -0.36 -9.68 28.31
N SER A 431 -0.45 -10.19 29.54
CA SER A 431 -1.49 -9.79 30.50
C SER A 431 -1.33 -8.36 31.06
N GLY A 432 -0.10 -7.86 31.18
CA GLY A 432 0.19 -6.53 31.72
C GLY A 432 -0.15 -5.40 30.74
N ILE A 433 -0.13 -5.69 29.43
CA ILE A 433 -0.64 -4.80 28.40
C ILE A 433 -2.14 -4.55 28.62
N ASP A 434 -2.90 -5.59 28.99
CA ASP A 434 -4.34 -5.47 29.24
C ASP A 434 -4.62 -4.51 30.41
N ASN A 435 -3.90 -4.66 31.53
CA ASN A 435 -4.07 -3.79 32.72
C ASN A 435 -3.65 -2.34 32.48
N THR A 436 -2.60 -2.10 31.67
CA THR A 436 -2.13 -0.74 31.37
C THR A 436 -3.11 0.01 30.47
N VAL A 437 -3.76 -0.71 29.57
CA VAL A 437 -4.83 -0.16 28.73
C VAL A 437 -6.03 0.24 29.59
N GLU A 438 -6.44 -0.59 30.54
CA GLU A 438 -7.54 -0.30 31.48
C GLU A 438 -7.27 0.96 32.32
N LEU A 439 -6.05 1.10 32.85
CA LEU A 439 -5.65 2.28 33.64
C LEU A 439 -5.62 3.58 32.82
N LEU A 440 -5.24 3.50 31.55
CA LEU A 440 -5.25 4.65 30.63
C LEU A 440 -6.69 5.06 30.26
N GLU A 441 -7.64 4.12 30.31
CA GLU A 441 -9.07 4.41 30.12
C GLU A 441 -9.69 5.08 31.34
N GLU A 442 -9.39 4.63 32.56
CA GLU A 442 -9.82 5.34 33.78
C GLU A 442 -9.36 6.81 33.76
N LEU A 443 -8.10 7.03 33.38
CA LEU A 443 -7.53 8.38 33.26
C LEU A 443 -8.09 9.20 32.08
N GLN A 444 -8.60 8.57 31.01
CA GLN A 444 -9.24 9.26 29.89
C GLN A 444 -10.72 9.56 30.15
N ILE A 445 -11.44 8.66 30.83
CA ILE A 445 -12.82 8.88 31.29
C ILE A 445 -12.85 10.05 32.27
N GLU A 446 -11.94 10.08 33.26
CA GLU A 446 -11.81 11.20 34.21
C GLU A 446 -11.50 12.54 33.52
N ARG A 447 -10.75 12.53 32.40
CA ARG A 447 -10.51 13.76 31.61
C ARG A 447 -11.74 14.18 30.82
N SER A 448 -12.49 13.23 30.25
CA SER A 448 -13.71 13.53 29.49
C SER A 448 -14.86 14.03 30.36
N GLU A 449 -14.93 13.62 31.63
CA GLU A 449 -15.93 14.13 32.58
C GLU A 449 -15.59 15.53 33.10
N ASN A 450 -14.30 15.89 33.14
CA ASN A 450 -13.87 17.23 33.56
C ASN A 450 -13.91 18.28 32.44
N ASP A 451 -13.89 17.88 31.16
CA ASP A 451 -13.95 18.79 30.01
C ASP A 451 -15.40 19.11 29.54
N VAL A 452 -16.44 18.60 30.21
CA VAL A 452 -17.87 18.89 29.91
C VAL A 452 -18.45 20.01 30.80
N VAL A 453 -17.66 20.58 31.71
CA VAL A 453 -18.04 21.76 32.47
C VAL A 453 -17.13 22.93 32.08
N LEU A 454 -17.46 23.58 30.95
CA LEU A 454 -17.24 25.02 30.70
C LEU A 454 -18.04 25.50 29.50
#